data_AF-A0A822J2C6-F1
#
_entry.id   AF-A0A822J2C6-F1
#
_cell.length_a   1.000
_cell.length_b   1.000
_cell.length_c   1.000
_cell.angle_alpha   90.00
_cell.angle_beta   90.00
_cell.angle_gamma   90.00
#
_symmetry.space_group_name_H-M   'P 1'
#
loop_
_entity.id
_entity.type
_entity.pdbx_description
1 polymer ?
#
loop_
_entity_poly.entity_id
_entity_poly.type
_entity_poly.pdbx_seq_one_letter_code
_entity_poly.pdbx_strand_id
1 'polypeptide(L)' 'MNVLNQQITFGHLMRVIRIGGERTHRPFPVLCAEQEKIYKVRTWDIDIAMSVNSGDHVLVNHDEIIKLYEDKIAAVV' A
#
# COMPACT_ATOMS: atom_id res chain seq x y z
N MET A 1 -30.73 4.77 -18.27
CA MET A 1 -29.36 4.59 -18.77
C MET A 1 -28.46 4.51 -17.55
N ASN A 2 -27.76 3.39 -17.37
CA ASN A 2 -27.11 3.04 -16.12
C ASN A 2 -25.98 4.01 -15.78
N VAL A 3 -26.04 4.46 -14.53
CA VAL A 3 -25.11 5.32 -13.82
C VAL A 3 -23.73 4.67 -13.85
N LEU A 4 -22.76 5.32 -14.51
CA LEU A 4 -21.35 5.07 -14.26
C LEU A 4 -21.08 5.58 -12.85
N ASN A 5 -21.30 4.71 -11.86
CA ASN A 5 -20.69 4.88 -10.55
C ASN A 5 -19.18 4.91 -10.82
N GLN A 6 -18.59 6.10 -10.85
CA GLN A 6 -17.20 6.27 -10.50
C GLN A 6 -17.08 5.70 -9.09
N GLN A 7 -16.79 4.41 -8.98
CA GLN A 7 -16.28 3.82 -7.76
C GLN A 7 -15.01 4.60 -7.49
N ILE A 8 -15.12 5.61 -6.63
CA ILE A 8 -13.98 6.21 -5.97
C ILE A 8 -13.36 5.02 -5.23
N THR A 9 -12.35 4.41 -5.81
CA THR A 9 -11.54 3.39 -5.16
C THR A 9 -10.76 4.14 -4.09
N PHE A 10 -11.38 4.29 -2.92
CA PHE A 10 -10.75 4.84 -1.73
C PHE A 10 -9.63 3.88 -1.33
N GLY A 11 -8.43 4.13 -1.86
CA GLY A 11 -7.24 3.48 -1.36
C GLY A 11 -7.03 3.89 0.10
N HIS A 12 -6.75 2.92 0.95
CA HIS A 12 -6.40 3.14 2.34
C HIS A 12 -4.94 3.53 2.44
N LEU A 13 -4.65 4.67 3.07
CA LEU A 13 -3.28 5.07 3.35
C LEU A 13 -2.82 4.33 4.61
N MET A 14 -1.88 3.41 4.44
CA MET A 14 -1.38 2.58 5.52
C MET A 14 0.13 2.76 5.69
N ARG A 15 0.63 2.56 6.91
CA ARG A 15 2.07 2.58 7.20
C ARG A 15 2.63 1.18 7.16
N VAL A 16 3.73 0.96 6.45
CA VAL A 16 4.43 -0.32 6.40
C VAL A 16 5.14 -0.54 7.74
N ILE A 17 4.79 -1.62 8.43
CA ILE A 17 5.45 -2.00 9.69
C ILE A 17 6.57 -2.99 9.41
N ARG A 18 6.33 -3.92 8.49
CA ARG A 18 7.26 -5.01 8.22
C ARG A 18 7.09 -5.56 6.82
N ILE A 19 8.21 -5.91 6.20
CA ILE A 19 8.23 -6.68 4.96
C ILE A 19 8.44 -8.15 5.31
N GLY A 20 7.54 -9.01 4.82
CA GLY A 20 7.56 -10.44 5.08
C GLY A 20 8.23 -11.22 3.95
N GLY A 21 9.12 -12.13 4.31
CA GLY A 21 9.86 -12.97 3.36
C GLY A 21 11.02 -12.23 2.67
N GLU A 22 11.61 -12.89 1.68
CA GLU A 22 12.67 -12.31 0.85
C GLU A 22 12.08 -11.47 -0.28
N ARG A 23 12.72 -10.33 -0.58
CA ARG A 23 12.39 -9.52 -1.76
C ARG A 23 12.81 -10.29 -3.01
N THR A 24 11.83 -10.74 -3.78
CA THR A 24 12.02 -11.44 -5.05
C THR A 24 11.25 -10.71 -6.16
N HIS A 25 11.43 -11.12 -7.42
CA HIS A 25 10.60 -10.66 -8.54
C HIS A 25 9.13 -11.15 -8.48
N ARG A 26 8.68 -11.66 -7.33
CA ARG A 26 7.31 -12.14 -7.10
C ARG A 26 6.71 -11.35 -5.93
N PRO A 27 5.37 -11.24 -5.88
CA PRO A 27 4.71 -10.61 -4.75
C PRO A 27 5.08 -11.29 -3.46
N PHE A 28 5.53 -10.49 -2.50
CA PHE A 28 5.79 -10.92 -1.15
C PHE A 28 4.83 -10.20 -0.20
N PRO A 29 4.52 -10.81 0.97
CA PRO A 29 3.61 -10.20 1.92
C PRO A 29 4.25 -8.98 2.59
N VAL A 30 3.50 -7.89 2.67
CA VAL A 30 3.85 -6.68 3.43
C VAL A 30 2.83 -6.51 4.55
N LEU A 31 3.30 -6.26 5.76
CA LEU A 31 2.46 -5.93 6.90
C LEU A 31 2.36 -4.42 7.01
N CYS A 32 1.14 -3.91 6.88
CA CYS A 32 0.81 -2.51 7.01
C CYS A 32 -0.10 -2.29 8.22
N ALA A 33 -0.09 -1.09 8.80
CA ALA A 33 -1.05 -0.68 9.81
C ALA A 33 -1.80 0.60 9.46
N GLU A 34 -3.04 0.64 9.93
CA GLU A 34 -3.94 1.78 9.90
C GLU A 34 -4.74 1.77 11.21
N GLN A 35 -4.70 2.88 11.96
CA GLN A 35 -5.49 3.07 13.20
C GLN A 35 -5.48 1.84 14.13
N GLU A 36 -4.28 1.35 14.48
CA GLU A 36 -4.03 0.20 15.38
C GLU A 36 -4.39 -1.19 14.82
N LYS A 37 -4.92 -1.29 13.60
CA LYS A 37 -5.16 -2.56 12.91
C LYS A 37 -3.98 -2.91 12.01
N ILE A 38 -3.62 -4.20 11.95
CA ILE A 38 -2.57 -4.71 11.07
C ILE A 38 -3.20 -5.48 9.92
N TYR A 39 -2.78 -5.15 8.70
CA TYR A 39 -3.22 -5.75 7.45
C TYR A 39 -2.05 -6.42 6.75
N LYS A 40 -2.33 -7.56 6.11
CA LYS A 40 -1.35 -8.27 5.27
C LYS A 40 -1.69 -8.02 3.82
N VAL A 41 -0.89 -7.18 3.17
CA VAL A 41 -1.08 -6.77 1.78
C VAL A 41 0.03 -7.33 0.90
N ARG A 42 -0.11 -7.20 -0.42
CA ARG A 42 0.92 -7.62 -1.40
C ARG A 42 1.07 -6.55 -2.46
N THR A 43 2.06 -6.68 -3.33
CA THR A 43 2.15 -5.86 -4.54
C THR A 43 2.67 -6.70 -5.70
N TRP A 44 2.11 -6.50 -6.89
CA TRP A 44 2.58 -7.11 -8.12
C TRP A 44 3.51 -6.18 -8.91
N ASP A 45 3.56 -4.91 -8.53
CA ASP A 45 4.46 -3.92 -9.11
C ASP A 45 5.87 -4.12 -8.52
N ILE A 46 6.82 -4.47 -9.38
CA ILE A 46 8.20 -4.77 -8.99
C ILE A 46 8.91 -3.52 -8.49
N ASP A 47 8.61 -2.35 -9.05
CA ASP A 47 9.24 -1.10 -8.63
C ASP A 47 8.81 -0.74 -7.21
N ILE A 48 7.52 -0.91 -6.92
CA ILE A 48 6.97 -0.78 -5.55
C ILE A 48 7.59 -1.83 -4.63
N ALA A 49 7.62 -3.10 -5.05
CA ALA A 49 8.15 -4.21 -4.27
C ALA A 49 9.62 -4.00 -3.89
N MET A 50 10.44 -3.51 -4.82
CA MET A 50 11.86 -3.32 -4.56
C MET A 50 12.15 -2.06 -3.75
N SER A 51 11.25 -1.06 -3.81
CA SER A 51 11.44 0.24 -3.18
C SER A 51 10.80 0.38 -1.80
N VAL A 52 9.75 -0.39 -1.49
CA VAL A 52 9.01 -0.30 -0.22
C VAL A 52 9.90 -0.65 0.95
N ASN A 53 9.90 0.18 2.00
CA ASN A 53 10.64 -0.04 3.25
C ASN A 53 9.72 0.02 4.47
N SER A 54 10.17 -0.56 5.58
CA SER A 54 9.49 -0.38 6.86
C SER A 54 9.53 1.09 7.27
N GLY A 55 8.38 1.65 7.63
CA GLY A 55 8.21 3.06 7.95
C GLY A 55 7.47 3.84 6.86
N ASP A 56 7.51 3.38 5.61
CA ASP A 56 6.90 4.06 4.47
C ASP A 56 5.38 4.11 4.57
N HIS A 57 4.79 5.11 3.94
CA HIS A 57 3.34 5.17 3.74
C HIS A 57 3.00 4.67 2.35
N VAL A 58 1.97 3.83 2.27
CA VAL A 58 1.55 3.16 1.05
C VAL A 58 0.05 3.26 0.87
N LEU A 59 -0.37 3.42 -0.38
CA LEU A 59 -1.77 3.34 -0.74
C LEU A 59 -2.13 1.90 -1.03
N VAL A 60 -3.07 1.36 -0.28
CA VAL A 60 -3.57 -0.01 -0.42
C VAL A 60 -4.97 0.01 -0.99
N ASN A 61 -5.22 -0.80 -1.99
CA ASN A 61 -6.55 -1.01 -2.56
C ASN A 61 -6.78 -2.52 -2.74
N HIS A 62 -7.89 -3.06 -2.23
CA HIS A 62 -8.20 -4.51 -2.31
C HIS A 62 -7.01 -5.42 -1.96
N ASP A 63 -6.36 -5.18 -0.81
CA ASP A 63 -5.18 -5.91 -0.32
C ASP A 63 -3.90 -5.79 -1.19
N GLU A 64 -3.88 -4.87 -2.15
CA GLU A 64 -2.74 -4.57 -3.02
C GLU A 64 -2.17 -3.17 -2.77
N ILE A 65 -0.84 -3.06 -2.64
CA ILE A 65 -0.16 -1.76 -2.66
C ILE A 65 -0.11 -1.26 -4.10
N ILE A 66 -0.76 -0.13 -4.33
CA ILE A 66 -0.86 0.51 -5.65
C ILE A 66 0.02 1.75 -5.77
N LYS A 67 0.55 2.28 -4.66
CA LYS A 67 1.42 3.46 -4.66
C LYS A 67 2.28 3.57 -3.40
N LEU A 68 3.54 3.97 -3.56
CA LEU A 68 4.40 4.42 -2.47
C LEU A 68 4.31 5.94 -2.29
N TYR A 69 4.25 6.39 -1.05
CA TYR A 69 4.48 7.77 -0.68
C TYR A 69 5.86 7.85 -0.03
N GLU A 70 6.80 8.48 -0.74
CA GLU A 70 7.99 9.01 -0.09
C GLU A 70 7.53 10.00 0.99
N ASP A 71 8.31 10.11 2.07
CA ASP A 71 8.03 10.76 3.36
C ASP A 71 7.54 12.24 3.32
N LYS A 72 7.22 12.76 2.13
CA LYS A 72 6.50 13.99 1.85
C LYS A 72 4.99 13.76 1.76
N ILE A 73 4.40 13.13 2.77
CA ILE A 73 3.02 13.50 3.09
C ILE A 73 3.12 14.89 3.71
N ALA A 74 3.23 15.90 2.85
CA ALA A 74 2.97 17.27 3.23
C ALA A 74 1.63 17.24 3.97
N ALA A 75 1.63 17.66 5.22
CA ALA A 75 0.44 17.88 6.01
C ALA A 75 -0.60 18.56 5.12
N VAL A 76 -1.59 17.80 4.66
CA VAL A 76 -2.79 18.40 4.07
C VAL A 76 -3.57 18.86 5.28
N VAL A 77 -3.36 20.15 5.58
CA VAL A 77 -4.11 20.96 6.54
C VAL A 77 -5.59 20.96 6.15
#